data_AF-A0A440V0C0-F1
#
_entry.id   AF-A0A440V0C0-F1
#
_cell.length_a   1.000
_cell.length_b   1.000
_cell.length_c   1.000
_cell.angle_alpha   90.00
_cell.angle_beta   90.00
_cell.angle_gamma   90.00
#
_symmetry.space_group_name_H-M   'P 1'
#
loop_
_entity.id
_entity.type
_entity.pdbx_description
1 polymer ?
#
loop_
_entity_poly.entity_id
_entity_poly.type
_entity_poly.pdbx_seq_one_letter_code
_entity_poly.pdbx_strand_id
1 'polypeptide(L)'
;EQGIRKLAMAAAMVGTLFAGNISEAGQNTIVSRAQKLVGEAIGGIVQVQSEAGLAQKRVSDASDRMKTQVDLFEKHIIDLEGVDPSEAATRVADLTQHIETSFALTARLQQLSLLNYLT
;
A
#
# COMPACT_ATOMS: atom_id res chain seq x y z
N GLU A 1 -7.05 16.25 23.06
CA GLU A 1 -6.24 17.01 24.04
C GLU A 1 -7.01 17.41 25.31
N GLN A 2 -8.22 17.97 25.19
CA GLN A 2 -9.03 18.36 26.36
C GLN A 2 -9.33 17.21 27.32
N GLY A 3 -9.54 15.98 26.82
CA GLY A 3 -9.80 14.82 27.67
C GLY A 3 -8.63 14.48 28.60
N ILE A 4 -7.41 14.38 28.05
CA ILE A 4 -6.18 14.15 28.84
C ILE A 4 -5.96 15.27 29.86
N ARG A 5 -6.18 16.54 29.48
CA ARG A 5 -6.07 17.67 30.41
C ARG A 5 -7.08 17.59 31.56
N LYS A 6 -8.34 17.18 31.28
CA LYS A 6 -9.36 16.98 32.32
C LYS A 6 -9.01 15.81 33.25
N LEU A 7 -8.43 14.74 32.72
CA LEU A 7 -7.93 13.61 33.50
C LEU A 7 -6.77 14.03 34.42
N ALA A 8 -5.80 14.78 33.88
CA ALA A 8 -4.69 15.34 34.66
C ALA A 8 -5.17 16.32 35.73
N MET A 9 -6.16 17.16 35.42
CA MET A 9 -6.80 18.07 36.37
C MET A 9 -7.52 17.30 37.50
N ALA A 10 -8.24 16.23 37.17
CA ALA A 10 -8.87 15.37 38.18
C ALA A 10 -7.85 14.73 39.12
N ALA A 11 -6.76 14.18 38.56
CA ALA A 11 -5.68 13.58 39.34
C ALA A 11 -4.97 14.62 40.24
N ALA A 12 -4.69 15.80 39.70
CA ALA A 12 -4.09 16.90 40.46
C ALA A 12 -5.01 17.40 41.57
N MET A 13 -6.31 17.58 41.31
CA MET A 13 -7.27 18.01 42.33
C MET A 13 -7.35 17.02 43.50
N VAL A 14 -7.46 15.72 43.21
CA VAL A 14 -7.52 14.71 44.28
C VAL A 14 -6.19 14.65 45.02
N GLY A 15 -5.05 14.60 44.31
CA GLY A 15 -3.73 14.47 44.93
C GLY A 15 -3.29 15.68 45.75
N THR A 16 -3.74 16.89 45.41
CA THR A 16 -3.32 18.12 46.11
C THR A 16 -4.30 18.57 47.18
N LEU A 17 -5.61 18.49 46.92
CA LEU A 17 -6.60 18.99 47.88
C LEU A 17 -6.87 18.01 49.02
N PHE A 18 -6.73 16.69 48.82
CA PHE A 18 -6.87 15.73 49.93
C PHE A 18 -5.74 15.81 50.97
N ALA A 19 -4.62 16.47 50.65
CA ALA A 19 -3.54 16.71 51.60
C ALA A 19 -3.79 17.89 52.55
N GLY A 20 -4.87 18.67 52.33
CA GLY A 20 -5.25 19.80 53.18
C GLY A 20 -6.25 19.42 54.28
N ASN A 21 -6.35 20.26 55.31
CA ASN A 21 -7.36 20.11 56.38
C ASN A 21 -8.75 20.56 55.87
N ILE A 22 -9.38 19.77 54.99
CA ILE A 22 -10.67 20.07 54.36
C ILE A 22 -11.78 19.31 55.10
N SER A 23 -12.91 19.98 55.31
CA SER A 23 -14.13 19.36 55.85
C SER A 23 -14.64 18.24 54.95
N GLU A 24 -15.38 17.29 55.52
CA GLU A 24 -15.99 16.16 54.81
C GLU A 24 -16.87 16.61 53.63
N ALA A 25 -17.62 17.70 53.79
CA ALA A 25 -18.41 18.31 52.70
C ALA A 25 -17.53 18.82 51.54
N GLY A 26 -16.36 19.38 51.84
CA GLY A 26 -15.39 19.79 50.83
C GLY A 26 -14.76 18.60 50.11
N GLN A 27 -14.43 17.52 50.84
CA GLN A 27 -13.92 16.28 50.26
C GLN A 27 -14.93 15.65 49.29
N ASN A 28 -16.20 15.55 49.69
CA ASN A 28 -17.27 15.04 48.81
C ASN A 28 -17.41 15.88 47.53
N THR A 29 -17.32 17.20 47.63
CA THR A 29 -17.38 18.09 46.47
C THR A 29 -16.21 17.86 45.50
N ILE A 30 -14.98 17.68 46.03
CA ILE A 30 -13.78 17.40 45.22
C ILE A 30 -13.94 16.05 44.50
N VAL A 31 -14.39 15.01 45.20
CA VAL A 31 -14.61 13.68 44.63
C VAL A 31 -15.64 13.73 43.51
N SER A 32 -16.80 14.36 43.73
CA SER A 32 -17.83 14.49 42.69
C SER A 32 -17.32 15.27 41.48
N ARG A 33 -16.53 16.33 41.70
CA ARG A 33 -15.95 17.11 40.59
C ARG A 33 -14.90 16.30 39.83
N ALA A 34 -14.04 15.55 40.52
CA ALA A 34 -13.03 14.70 39.91
C ALA A 34 -13.69 13.59 39.07
N GLN A 35 -14.73 12.92 39.60
CA GLN A 35 -15.51 11.92 38.86
C GLN A 35 -16.11 12.49 37.57
N LYS A 36 -16.71 13.68 37.63
CA LYS A 36 -17.24 14.35 36.44
C LYS A 36 -16.16 14.65 35.41
N LEU A 37 -15.00 15.16 35.84
CA LEU A 37 -13.88 15.45 34.96
C LEU A 37 -13.31 14.18 34.30
N VAL A 38 -13.25 13.07 35.04
CA VAL A 38 -12.82 11.76 34.51
C VAL A 38 -13.83 11.25 33.47
N GLY A 39 -15.13 11.35 33.73
CA GLY A 39 -16.15 10.96 32.74
C GLY A 39 -16.06 11.76 31.44
N GLU A 40 -15.91 13.08 31.55
CA GLU A 40 -15.69 13.96 30.40
C GLU A 40 -14.36 13.67 29.68
N ALA A 41 -13.33 13.28 30.45
CA ALA A 41 -12.02 12.91 29.91
C ALA A 41 -12.09 11.66 29.05
N ILE A 42 -12.76 10.63 29.54
CA ILE A 42 -12.97 9.36 28.82
C ILE A 42 -13.72 9.63 27.51
N GLY A 43 -14.83 10.37 27.55
CA GLY A 43 -15.58 10.72 26.34
C GLY A 43 -14.72 11.46 25.29
N GLY A 44 -13.91 12.41 25.74
CA GLY A 44 -12.99 13.13 24.86
C GLY A 44 -11.86 12.26 24.28
N ILE A 45 -11.37 11.27 25.03
CA ILE A 45 -10.35 10.32 24.56
C ILE A 45 -10.98 9.37 23.53
N VAL A 46 -12.17 8.84 23.79
CA VAL A 46 -12.90 7.97 22.88
C VAL A 46 -13.13 8.66 21.54
N GLN A 47 -13.55 9.94 21.55
CA GLN A 47 -13.74 10.71 20.32
C GLN A 47 -12.47 10.78 19.46
N VAL A 48 -11.33 11.12 20.07
CA VAL A 48 -10.03 11.17 19.36
C VAL A 48 -9.64 9.79 18.83
N GLN A 49 -9.89 8.75 19.62
CA GLN A 49 -9.57 7.37 19.22
C GLN A 49 -10.45 6.91 18.05
N SER A 50 -11.73 7.30 18.02
CA SER A 50 -12.64 7.05 16.90
C SER A 50 -12.22 7.79 15.63
N GLU A 51 -11.86 9.08 15.75
CA GLU A 51 -11.36 9.87 14.61
C GLU A 51 -10.08 9.27 14.02
N ALA A 52 -9.13 8.88 14.88
CA ALA A 52 -7.90 8.21 14.47
C ALA A 52 -8.19 6.85 13.80
N GLY A 53 -9.08 6.04 14.37
CA GLY A 53 -9.49 4.76 13.79
C GLY A 53 -10.15 4.92 12.41
N LEU A 54 -11.00 5.93 12.22
CA LEU A 54 -11.59 6.25 10.92
C LEU A 54 -10.52 6.67 9.90
N ALA A 55 -9.55 7.50 10.31
CA ALA A 55 -8.45 7.91 9.44
C ALA A 55 -7.58 6.70 9.04
N GLN A 56 -7.24 5.83 9.99
CA GLN A 56 -6.52 4.59 9.74
C GLN A 56 -7.28 3.69 8.75
N LYS A 57 -8.59 3.52 8.94
CA LYS A 57 -9.41 2.72 8.02
C LYS A 57 -9.44 3.30 6.62
N ARG A 58 -9.60 4.63 6.48
CA ARG A 58 -9.54 5.32 5.18
C ARG A 58 -8.21 5.10 4.46
N VAL A 59 -7.09 5.18 5.19
CA VAL A 59 -5.75 4.94 4.63
C VAL A 59 -5.60 3.47 4.20
N SER A 60 -6.05 2.52 5.03
CA SER A 60 -6.03 1.10 4.66
C SER A 60 -6.83 0.85 3.39
N ASP A 61 -8.06 1.35 3.33
CA ASP A 61 -8.94 1.13 2.18
C ASP A 61 -8.40 1.81 0.90
N ALA A 62 -7.68 2.93 1.03
CA ALA A 62 -7.02 3.58 -0.10
C ALA A 62 -5.83 2.75 -0.59
N SER A 63 -5.01 2.23 0.33
CA SER A 63 -3.88 1.35 0.02
C SER A 63 -4.32 0.07 -0.68
N ASP A 64 -5.39 -0.58 -0.21
CA ASP A 64 -5.93 -1.81 -0.82
C ASP A 64 -6.43 -1.55 -2.25
N ARG A 65 -7.08 -0.40 -2.49
CA ARG A 65 -7.50 0.01 -3.84
C ARG A 65 -6.31 0.26 -4.74
N MET A 66 -5.29 0.99 -4.28
CA MET A 66 -4.08 1.25 -5.06
C MET A 66 -3.35 -0.04 -5.39
N LYS A 67 -3.24 -0.97 -4.44
CA LYS A 67 -2.63 -2.29 -4.69
C LYS A 67 -3.38 -3.04 -5.79
N THR A 68 -4.71 -3.08 -5.70
CA THR A 68 -5.54 -3.69 -6.74
C THR A 68 -5.32 -3.06 -8.11
N GLN A 69 -5.18 -1.74 -8.15
CA GLN A 69 -4.94 -1.00 -9.39
C GLN A 69 -3.54 -1.28 -9.97
N VAL A 70 -2.51 -1.37 -9.12
CA VAL A 70 -1.16 -1.79 -9.53
C VAL A 70 -1.20 -3.20 -10.12
N ASP A 71 -1.81 -4.16 -9.41
CA ASP A 71 -1.91 -5.55 -9.87
C ASP A 71 -2.66 -5.64 -11.23
N LEU A 72 -3.64 -4.77 -11.46
CA LEU A 72 -4.35 -4.67 -12.75
C LEU A 72 -3.44 -4.12 -13.85
N PHE A 73 -2.71 -3.03 -13.59
CA PHE A 73 -1.79 -2.46 -14.56
C PHE A 73 -0.63 -3.39 -14.90
N GLU A 74 -0.08 -4.11 -13.93
CA GLU A 74 0.95 -5.13 -14.17
C GLU A 74 0.45 -6.22 -15.11
N LYS A 75 -0.78 -6.72 -14.91
CA LYS A 75 -1.40 -7.66 -15.84
C LYS A 75 -1.55 -7.06 -17.23
N HIS A 76 -2.00 -5.81 -17.32
CA HIS A 76 -2.19 -5.16 -18.61
C HIS A 76 -0.86 -4.91 -19.35
N ILE A 77 0.22 -4.61 -18.63
CA ILE A 77 1.56 -4.53 -19.18
C ILE A 77 1.98 -5.90 -19.72
N ILE A 78 1.78 -6.97 -18.95
CA ILE A 78 2.08 -8.34 -19.40
C ILE A 78 1.24 -8.71 -20.62
N ASP A 79 -0.03 -8.31 -20.69
CA ASP A 79 -0.88 -8.59 -21.85
C ASP A 79 -0.43 -7.82 -23.11
N LEU A 80 0.13 -6.62 -22.95
CA LEU A 80 0.57 -5.75 -24.06
C LEU A 80 2.02 -6.02 -24.51
N GLU A 81 2.92 -6.31 -23.57
CA GLU A 81 4.35 -6.52 -23.82
C GLU A 81 4.74 -8.00 -23.82
N GLY A 82 3.91 -8.85 -23.22
CA GLY A 82 4.15 -10.28 -23.14
C GLY A 82 4.06 -10.91 -24.52
N VAL A 83 5.16 -11.50 -24.95
CA VAL A 83 5.19 -12.41 -26.10
C VAL A 83 5.07 -13.84 -25.57
N ASP A 84 4.24 -14.67 -26.20
CA ASP A 84 4.24 -16.11 -25.91
C ASP A 84 5.61 -16.68 -26.34
N PRO A 85 6.41 -17.25 -25.41
CA PRO A 85 7.72 -17.79 -25.73
C PRO A 85 7.68 -18.89 -26.78
N SER A 86 6.59 -19.66 -26.83
CA SER A 86 6.40 -20.74 -27.81
C SER A 86 6.14 -20.17 -29.19
N GLU A 87 5.25 -19.18 -29.30
CA GLU A 87 4.94 -18.51 -30.57
C GLU A 87 6.17 -17.75 -31.09
N ALA A 88 6.91 -17.07 -30.19
CA ALA A 88 8.16 -16.42 -30.54
C ALA A 88 9.23 -17.42 -31.00
N ALA A 89 9.37 -18.57 -30.32
CA ALA A 89 10.29 -19.62 -30.72
C ALA A 89 9.96 -20.18 -32.11
N THR A 90 8.67 -20.45 -32.39
CA THR A 90 8.23 -20.87 -33.73
C THR A 90 8.56 -19.81 -34.78
N ARG A 91 8.26 -18.54 -34.51
CA ARG A 91 8.57 -17.43 -35.45
C ARG A 91 10.06 -17.31 -35.74
N VAL A 92 10.91 -17.47 -34.72
CA VAL A 92 12.37 -17.45 -34.86
C VAL A 92 12.87 -18.66 -35.64
N ALA A 93 12.33 -19.85 -35.39
CA ALA A 93 12.68 -21.06 -36.12
C ALA A 93 12.32 -20.93 -37.62
N ASP A 94 11.12 -20.45 -37.94
CA ASP A 94 10.70 -20.20 -39.32
C ASP A 94 11.60 -19.18 -40.00
N LEU A 95 11.88 -18.05 -39.35
CA LEU A 95 12.80 -17.02 -39.87
C LEU A 95 14.20 -17.59 -40.13
N THR A 96 14.70 -18.45 -39.25
CA THR A 96 16.01 -19.11 -39.41
C THR A 96 16.01 -20.03 -40.62
N GLN A 97 14.97 -20.85 -40.78
CA GLN A 97 14.78 -21.74 -41.94
C GLN A 97 14.74 -20.95 -43.26
N HIS A 98 14.05 -19.81 -43.29
CA HIS A 98 14.01 -18.92 -44.46
C HIS A 98 15.38 -18.34 -44.82
N ILE A 99 16.16 -17.96 -43.80
CA ILE A 99 17.53 -17.45 -43.98
C ILE A 99 18.45 -18.56 -44.53
N GLU A 100 18.42 -19.76 -43.94
CA GLU A 100 19.19 -20.91 -44.41
C GLU A 100 18.86 -21.27 -45.86
N THR A 101 17.57 -21.26 -46.22
CA THR A 101 17.10 -21.51 -47.58
C THR A 101 17.63 -20.44 -48.56
N SER A 102 17.64 -19.17 -48.15
CA SER A 102 18.16 -18.06 -48.96
C SER A 102 19.66 -18.18 -49.20
N PHE A 103 20.43 -18.63 -48.20
CA PHE A 103 21.86 -18.92 -48.35
C PHE A 103 22.09 -20.10 -49.29
N ALA A 104 21.34 -21.19 -49.15
CA ALA A 104 21.45 -22.35 -50.04
C ALA A 104 21.15 -21.97 -51.51
N LEU A 105 20.11 -21.16 -51.74
CA LEU A 105 19.78 -20.61 -53.07
C LEU A 105 20.92 -19.75 -53.63
N THR A 106 21.48 -18.86 -52.81
CA THR A 106 22.61 -18.00 -53.22
C THR A 106 23.84 -18.82 -53.59
N ALA A 107 24.18 -19.85 -52.80
CA ALA A 107 25.29 -20.74 -53.10
C ALA A 107 25.08 -21.48 -54.44
N ARG A 108 23.86 -21.96 -54.69
CA ARG A 108 23.51 -22.63 -55.97
C ARG A 108 23.62 -21.68 -57.17
N LEU A 109 23.19 -20.42 -57.02
CA LEU A 109 23.34 -19.40 -58.07
C LEU A 109 24.80 -19.06 -58.34
N GLN A 110 25.62 -18.92 -57.30
CA GLN A 110 27.07 -18.71 -57.45
C GLN A 110 27.74 -19.88 -58.19
N GLN A 111 27.33 -21.11 -57.89
CA GLN A 111 27.86 -22.30 -58.55
C GLN A 111 27.46 -22.37 -60.03
N LEU A 112 26.23 -21.98 -60.39
CA LEU A 112 25.80 -21.83 -61.78
C LEU A 112 26.57 -20.73 -62.52
N SER A 113 26.83 -19.59 -61.86
CA SER A 113 27.64 -18.50 -62.43
C SER A 113 29.08 -18.92 -62.71
N LEU A 114 29.69 -19.72 -61.83
CA LEU A 114 31.05 -20.22 -62.02
C LEU A 114 31.14 -21.25 -63.16
N LEU A 115 30.17 -22.16 -63.25
CA LEU A 115 30.11 -23.14 -64.34
C LEU A 115 29.99 -22.45 -65.71
N ASN A 116 29.15 -21.42 -65.83
CA ASN A 116 29.03 -20.62 -67.06
C ASN A 116 30.29 -19.83 -67.44
N TYR A 117 31.24 -19.61 -66.52
CA TYR A 117 32.50 -18.90 -66.82
C TYR A 117 33.62 -19.85 -67.27
N LEU A 118 33.54 -21.14 -66.91
CA LEU A 118 34.56 -22.15 -67.20
C LEU A 118 34.24 -23.02 -68.43
N THR A 119 33.07 -22.83 -69.04
CA THR A 119 32.61 -23.48 -70.28
C THR A 119 32.47 -22.46 -71.40
#